data_AF-A0A2J8XF19-F1
#
_entry.id   AF-A0A2J8XF19-F1
#
_cell.length_a   1.000
_cell.length_b   1.000
_cell.length_c   1.000
_cell.angle_alpha   90.00
_cell.angle_beta   90.00
_cell.angle_gamma   90.00
#
_symmetry.space_group_name_H-M   'P 1'
#
loop_
_entity.id
_entity.type
_entity.pdbx_description
1 polymer ?
#
loop_
_entity_poly.entity_id
_entity_poly.type
_entity_poly.pdbx_seq_one_letter_code
_entity_poly.pdbx_strand_id
1 'polypeptide(L)'
;MEPQEETEMQVAAWLKKIFGDHPIPQYEVNPRTTEILHHLSERNRVRDRDVYLVIEDLKQKASEYESEGMSRKQNCICLQKGPKLIIVVRTWTF
;
A
#
# COMPACT_ATOMS: atom_id res chain seq x y z
N MET A 1 -8.46 -10.12 34.73
CA MET A 1 -7.43 -9.20 34.22
C MET A 1 -8.04 -7.83 34.28
N GLU A 2 -7.41 -6.88 34.97
CA GLU A 2 -7.94 -5.52 35.08
C GLU A 2 -7.95 -4.85 33.70
N PRO A 3 -8.98 -4.08 33.31
CA PRO A 3 -9.09 -3.47 31.98
C PRO A 3 -7.89 -2.59 31.59
N GLN A 4 -7.21 -2.04 32.60
CA GLN A 4 -6.05 -1.18 32.42
C GLN A 4 -4.81 -1.95 31.96
N GLU A 5 -4.62 -3.17 32.46
CA GLU A 5 -3.44 -4.00 32.18
C GLU A 5 -3.43 -4.50 30.72
N GLU A 6 -4.62 -4.77 30.17
CA GLU A 6 -4.78 -5.12 28.75
C GLU A 6 -4.41 -3.95 27.83
N THR A 7 -4.84 -2.74 28.19
CA THR A 7 -4.56 -1.51 27.43
C THR A 7 -3.05 -1.22 27.40
N GLU A 8 -2.38 -1.36 28.54
CA GLU A 8 -0.93 -1.18 28.66
C GLU A 8 -0.15 -2.19 27.79
N MET A 9 -0.61 -3.44 27.76
CA MET A 9 0.00 -4.47 26.91
C MET A 9 -0.17 -4.16 25.41
N GLN A 10 -1.35 -3.69 24.99
CA GLN A 10 -1.61 -3.29 23.61
C GLN A 10 -0.71 -2.11 23.19
N VAL A 11 -0.58 -1.10 24.06
CA VAL A 11 0.31 0.05 23.84
C VAL A 11 1.76 -0.40 23.72
N ALA A 12 2.24 -1.27 24.60
CA ALA A 12 3.62 -1.76 24.56
C ALA A 12 3.91 -2.54 23.27
N ALA A 13 2.98 -3.40 22.84
CA ALA A 13 3.10 -4.14 21.59
C ALA A 13 3.10 -3.20 20.37
N TRP A 14 2.24 -2.18 20.37
CA TRP A 14 2.19 -1.17 19.33
C TRP A 14 3.48 -0.33 19.26
N LEU A 15 4.00 0.14 20.41
CA LEU A 15 5.26 0.88 20.46
C LEU A 15 6.42 0.04 19.93
N LYS A 16 6.50 -1.24 20.31
CA LYS A 16 7.52 -2.16 19.78
C LYS A 16 7.42 -2.30 18.27
N LYS A 17 6.20 -2.37 17.71
CA LYS A 17 5.99 -2.43 16.26
C LYS A 17 6.44 -1.16 15.54
N ILE A 18 6.16 0.02 16.10
CA ILE A 18 6.49 1.31 15.46
C ILE A 18 7.99 1.60 15.52
N PHE A 19 8.64 1.33 16.66
CA PHE A 19 10.07 1.59 16.82
C PHE A 19 10.94 0.48 16.20
N GLY A 20 10.41 -0.74 16.04
CA GLY A 20 11.14 -1.87 15.43
C GLY A 20 12.40 -2.20 16.23
N ASP A 21 13.57 -2.04 15.61
CA ASP A 21 14.88 -2.23 16.24
C ASP A 21 15.37 -1.01 17.03
N HIS A 22 14.70 0.14 16.91
CA HIS A 22 15.07 1.34 17.64
C HIS A 22 14.64 1.25 19.11
N PRO A 23 15.44 1.77 20.05
CA PRO A 23 15.05 1.80 21.44
C PRO A 23 13.85 2.74 21.63
N ILE A 24 12.86 2.30 22.42
CA ILE A 24 11.72 3.12 22.81
C ILE A 24 12.21 4.16 23.83
N PRO A 25 11.98 5.48 23.61
CA PRO A 25 12.33 6.51 24.57
C PRO A 25 11.62 6.28 25.92
N GLN A 26 12.29 6.61 27.02
CA GLN A 26 11.64 6.55 28.34
C GLN A 26 10.49 7.54 28.41
N TYR A 27 9.36 7.10 28.94
CA TYR A 27 8.17 7.92 29.14
C TYR A 27 7.54 7.59 30.49
N GLU A 28 6.78 8.53 31.02
CA GLU A 28 6.03 8.32 32.26
C GLU A 28 4.79 7.48 31.98
N VAL A 29 4.75 6.28 32.55
CA VAL A 29 3.57 5.39 32.50
C VAL A 29 2.58 5.87 33.56
N ASN A 30 1.62 6.67 33.13
CA ASN A 30 0.47 7.07 33.95
C ASN A 30 -0.82 6.80 33.16
N PRO A 31 -1.99 6.70 33.84
CA PRO A 31 -3.24 6.35 33.17
C PRO A 31 -3.59 7.26 31.99
N ARG A 32 -3.32 8.57 32.11
CA ARG A 32 -3.53 9.55 31.04
C ARG A 32 -2.62 9.30 29.84
N THR A 33 -1.33 9.01 30.07
CA THR A 33 -0.37 8.71 29.01
C THR A 33 -0.75 7.42 28.30
N THR A 34 -1.13 6.38 29.03
CA THR A 34 -1.57 5.10 28.46
C THR A 34 -2.82 5.27 27.60
N GLU A 35 -3.82 6.03 28.08
CA GLU A 35 -5.04 6.33 27.31
C GLU A 35 -4.73 7.07 26.00
N ILE A 36 -3.88 8.11 26.07
CA ILE A 36 -3.45 8.87 24.89
C ILE A 36 -2.74 7.94 23.88
N LEU A 37 -1.81 7.11 24.35
CA LEU A 37 -1.08 6.18 23.50
C LEU A 37 -1.98 5.12 22.88
N HIS A 38 -2.97 4.61 23.63
CA HIS A 38 -3.95 3.66 23.12
C HIS A 38 -4.84 4.27 22.02
N HIS A 39 -5.31 5.50 22.21
CA HIS A 39 -6.06 6.19 21.15
C HIS A 39 -5.20 6.47 19.91
N LEU A 40 -3.92 6.80 20.11
CA LEU A 40 -2.97 6.94 19.00
C LEU A 40 -2.75 5.61 18.28
N SER A 41 -2.61 4.50 19.00
CA SER A 41 -2.44 3.18 18.38
C SER A 41 -3.62 2.78 17.53
N GLU A 42 -4.84 3.04 18.01
CA GLU A 42 -6.07 2.70 17.30
C GLU A 42 -6.21 3.52 16.02
N ARG A 43 -5.94 4.84 16.09
CA ARG A 43 -5.94 5.71 14.90
C ARG A 43 -4.88 5.30 13.88
N ASN A 44 -3.69 4.92 14.34
CA ASN A 44 -2.65 4.42 13.44
C ASN A 44 -3.09 3.12 12.76
N ARG A 45 -3.72 2.19 13.48
CA ARG A 45 -4.19 0.93 12.90
C ARG A 45 -5.16 1.13 11.74
N VAL A 46 -6.13 2.05 11.89
CA VAL A 46 -7.07 2.40 10.82
C VAL A 46 -6.34 2.99 9.64
N ARG A 47 -5.48 3.98 9.88
CA ARG A 47 -4.73 4.67 8.83
C ARG A 47 -3.77 3.74 8.08
N ASP A 48 -3.06 2.87 8.77
CA ASP A 48 -2.12 1.92 8.18
C ASP A 48 -2.84 0.96 7.22
N ARG A 49 -4.06 0.53 7.58
CA ARG A 49 -4.92 -0.28 6.71
C ARG A 49 -5.32 0.48 5.45
N ASP A 50 -5.79 1.71 5.60
CA ASP A 50 -6.22 2.53 4.47
C ASP A 50 -5.05 2.82 3.51
N VAL A 51 -3.88 3.15 4.06
CA VAL A 51 -2.64 3.35 3.28
C VAL A 51 -2.25 2.08 2.54
N TYR A 52 -2.29 0.92 3.21
CA TYR A 52 -2.01 -0.37 2.57
C TYR A 52 -2.93 -0.62 1.37
N LEU A 53 -4.24 -0.40 1.54
CA LEU A 53 -5.21 -0.60 0.46
C LEU A 53 -4.96 0.33 -0.73
N VAL A 54 -4.62 1.59 -0.48
CA VAL A 54 -4.28 2.55 -1.55
C VAL A 54 -2.99 2.14 -2.27
N ILE A 55 -1.97 1.69 -1.54
CA ILE A 55 -0.71 1.24 -2.16
C ILE A 55 -0.94 0.02 -3.06
N GLU A 56 -1.71 -0.96 -2.60
CA GLU A 56 -1.99 -2.18 -3.38
C GLU A 56 -2.82 -1.86 -4.63
N ASP A 57 -3.85 -1.01 -4.51
CA ASP A 57 -4.63 -0.53 -5.66
C ASP A 57 -3.74 0.20 -6.70
N LEU A 58 -2.83 1.07 -6.25
CA LEU A 58 -1.92 1.78 -7.14
C LEU A 58 -0.93 0.85 -7.83
N LYS A 59 -0.41 -0.17 -7.15
CA LYS A 59 0.44 -1.20 -7.78
C LYS A 59 -0.32 -1.98 -8.83
N GLN A 60 -1.55 -2.38 -8.55
CA GLN A 60 -2.37 -3.11 -9.51
C GLN A 60 -2.63 -2.25 -10.75
N LYS A 61 -3.06 -0.99 -10.57
CA LYS A 61 -3.25 -0.05 -11.67
C LYS A 61 -1.99 0.15 -12.49
N ALA A 62 -0.83 0.30 -11.85
CA ALA A 62 0.44 0.42 -12.56
C ALA A 62 0.72 -0.81 -13.44
N SER A 63 0.50 -2.02 -12.91
CA SER A 63 0.65 -3.28 -13.65
C SER A 63 -0.34 -3.40 -14.82
N GLU A 64 -1.58 -2.92 -14.66
CA GLU A 64 -2.60 -2.86 -15.71
C GLU A 64 -2.16 -1.92 -16.83
N TYR A 65 -1.73 -0.69 -16.51
CA TYR A 65 -1.23 0.27 -17.50
C TYR A 65 0.02 -0.23 -18.24
N GLU A 66 0.95 -0.91 -17.56
CA GLU A 66 2.10 -1.53 -18.21
C GLU A 66 1.66 -2.62 -19.19
N SER A 67 0.70 -3.45 -18.79
CA SER A 67 0.14 -4.53 -19.63
C SER A 67 -0.65 -3.99 -20.82
N GLU A 68 -1.43 -2.93 -20.65
CA GLU A 68 -2.13 -2.24 -21.72
C GLU A 68 -1.16 -1.54 -22.67
N GLY A 69 -0.12 -0.88 -22.14
CA GLY A 69 0.94 -0.25 -22.92
C GLY A 69 1.72 -1.27 -23.74
N MET A 70 2.02 -2.44 -23.17
CA MET A 70 2.62 -3.57 -23.87
C MET A 70 1.65 -4.16 -24.90
N SER A 71 0.37 -4.34 -24.57
CA SER A 71 -0.64 -4.87 -25.50
C SER A 71 -0.91 -3.93 -26.67
N ARG A 72 -0.94 -2.61 -26.45
CA ARG A 72 -1.03 -1.60 -27.52
C ARG A 72 0.18 -1.63 -28.44
N LYS A 73 1.39 -1.81 -27.87
CA LYS A 73 2.61 -2.02 -28.65
C LYS A 73 2.58 -3.36 -29.38
N GLN A 74 2.09 -4.43 -28.73
CA GLN A 74 1.98 -5.79 -29.27
C GLN A 74 0.99 -5.88 -30.44
N ASN A 75 -0.14 -5.16 -30.34
CA ASN A 75 -1.10 -5.02 -31.44
C ASN A 75 -0.49 -4.30 -32.66
N CYS A 76 0.65 -3.63 -32.49
CA CYS A 76 1.44 -3.04 -33.57
C CYS A 76 2.67 -3.89 -33.99
N ILE A 77 2.88 -5.09 -33.44
CA ILE A 77 3.95 -6.00 -33.89
C ILE A 77 3.36 -7.26 -34.52
N CYS A 78 3.46 -7.26 -35.86
CA CYS A 78 3.47 -8.39 -36.78
C CYS A 78 2.12 -8.87 -37.35
N LEU A 79 1.75 -8.30 -38.52
CA LEU A 79 1.29 -9.12 -39.65
C LEU A 79 2.39 -9.17 -40.74
N GLN A 80 3.56 -9.72 -40.37
CA GLN A 80 4.60 -10.11 -41.32
C GLN A 80 4.59 -11.64 -41.44
N LYS A 81 3.63 -12.17 -42.21
CA LYS A 81 3.67 -13.53 -42.75
C LYS A 81 3.16 -13.50 -44.20
N GLY A 82 4.05 -13.24 -45.16
CA GLY A 82 3.83 -13.55 -46.58
C GLY A 82 4.04 -12.38 -47.57
N PRO A 83 4.69 -12.61 -48.72
CA PRO A 83 5.04 -11.57 -49.67
C PRO A 83 3.84 -11.23 -50.56
N LYS A 84 3.05 -10.25 -50.15
CA LYS A 84 2.40 -9.21 -50.99
C LYS A 84 1.29 -8.54 -50.19
N LEU A 85 1.40 -7.22 -50.09
CA LEU A 85 0.40 -6.25 -49.65
C LEU A 85 0.31 -5.99 -48.13
N ILE A 86 0.95 -4.90 -47.71
CA ILE A 86 0.75 -4.26 -46.40
C ILE A 86 -0.20 -3.08 -46.63
N ILE A 87 -1.45 -3.19 -46.18
CA ILE A 87 -2.35 -2.05 -46.07
C ILE A 87 -2.08 -1.41 -44.72
N VAL A 88 -1.49 -0.21 -44.71
CA VAL A 88 -1.34 0.60 -43.50
C VAL A 88 -2.65 1.32 -43.27
N VAL A 89 -3.56 0.72 -42.50
CA VAL A 89 -4.72 1.44 -41.98
C VAL A 89 -4.20 2.34 -40.86
N ARG A 90 -4.01 3.63 -41.16
CA ARG A 90 -3.78 4.65 -40.13
C ARG A 90 -5.06 4.83 -39.35
N THR A 91 -5.24 4.12 -38.24
CA THR A 91 -6.23 4.53 -37.24
C THR A 91 -5.63 5.67 -36.45
N TRP A 92 -6.06 6.88 -36.78
CA TRP A 92 -5.66 8.12 -36.13
C TRP A 92 -5.88 8.06 -34.62
N THR A 93 -4.88 8.57 -33.91
CA THR A 93 -4.93 9.05 -32.53
C THR A 93 -5.80 10.31 -32.43
N PHE A 94 -6.78 10.31 -31.53
CA PHE A 94 -7.17 11.46 -30.70
C PHE A 94 -7.68 10.94 -29.36
#